data_AF-A0A7C3XNY0-F1
#
_entry.id   AF-A0A7C3XNY0-F1
#
_cell.length_a   1.000
_cell.length_b   1.000
_cell.length_c   1.000
_cell.angle_alpha   90.00
_cell.angle_beta   90.00
_cell.angle_gamma   90.00
#
_symmetry.space_group_name_H-M   'P 1'
#
loop_
_entity.id
_entity.type
_entity.pdbx_description
1 polymer ?
#
loop_
_entity_poly.entity_id
_entity_poly.type
_entity_poly.pdbx_seq_one_letter_code
_entity_poly.pdbx_strand_id
1 'polypeptide(L)'
;MATQREILKRIKSVKNTQKITKTMEMVSTAKMKKMQDRITMSKPYGEKLETIIDHLRQTGVEDVYDPLMQERPDPNRILVLMITGNRGLCGGFNTRVIDNTINFKNKLTIEEGKEVLIYSMGKKGTNYFRFIKQPVYKSVLNPEDKFKFDDASKLGDELINL
;
A
#
# COMPACT_ATOMS: atom_id res chain seq x y z
N MET A 1 -43.70 17.40 -12.97
CA MET A 1 -43.51 17.36 -11.50
C MET A 1 -43.29 15.91 -11.09
N ALA A 2 -42.35 15.62 -10.18
CA ALA A 2 -42.14 14.26 -9.69
C ALA A 2 -43.40 13.77 -8.94
N THR A 3 -43.83 12.56 -9.23
CA THR A 3 -45.05 12.00 -8.62
C THR A 3 -44.78 11.61 -7.15
N GLN A 4 -45.81 11.66 -6.30
CA GLN A 4 -45.70 11.27 -4.88
C GLN A 4 -45.12 9.84 -4.71
N ARG A 5 -45.47 8.93 -5.64
CA ARG A 5 -44.94 7.56 -5.69
C ARG A 5 -43.43 7.52 -5.94
N GLU A 6 -42.91 8.37 -6.83
CA GLU A 6 -41.47 8.46 -7.10
C GLU A 6 -40.69 8.99 -5.90
N ILE A 7 -41.25 9.97 -5.19
CA ILE A 7 -40.65 10.52 -3.97
C ILE A 7 -40.57 9.43 -2.90
N LEU A 8 -41.65 8.68 -2.66
CA LEU A 8 -41.65 7.57 -1.70
C LEU A 8 -40.64 6.48 -2.08
N LYS A 9 -40.50 6.17 -3.37
CA LYS A 9 -39.48 5.22 -3.87
C LYS A 9 -38.06 5.71 -3.58
N ARG A 10 -37.76 6.99 -3.83
CA ARG A 10 -36.45 7.61 -3.50
C ARG A 10 -36.16 7.57 -2.01
N ILE A 11 -37.12 7.91 -1.16
CA ILE A 11 -36.96 7.86 0.31
C ILE A 11 -36.59 6.44 0.75
N LYS A 12 -37.29 5.41 0.25
CA LYS A 12 -36.97 4.01 0.57
C LYS A 12 -35.57 3.63 0.11
N SER A 13 -35.16 4.06 -1.09
CA SER A 13 -33.82 3.81 -1.62
C SER A 13 -32.73 4.44 -0.76
N VAL A 14 -32.88 5.72 -0.38
CA VAL A 14 -31.89 6.43 0.45
C VAL A 14 -31.81 5.81 1.84
N LYS A 15 -32.94 5.47 2.47
CA LYS A 15 -32.96 4.77 3.77
C LYS A 15 -32.23 3.42 3.71
N ASN A 16 -32.38 2.67 2.62
CA ASN A 16 -31.66 1.41 2.45
C ASN A 16 -30.16 1.64 2.28
N THR A 17 -29.75 2.60 1.43
CA THR A 17 -28.33 2.95 1.27
C THR A 17 -27.72 3.41 2.59
N GLN A 18 -28.43 4.22 3.38
CA GLN A 18 -27.98 4.68 4.70
C GLN A 18 -27.75 3.51 5.67
N LYS A 19 -28.64 2.52 5.69
CA LYS A 19 -28.45 1.31 6.53
C LYS A 19 -27.21 0.53 6.09
N ILE A 20 -27.03 0.31 4.79
CA ILE A 20 -25.89 -0.42 4.24
C ILE A 20 -24.58 0.30 4.58
N THR A 21 -24.49 1.61 4.35
CA THR A 21 -23.29 2.38 4.66
C THR A 21 -23.01 2.41 6.16
N LYS A 22 -24.04 2.48 7.01
CA LYS A 22 -23.86 2.41 8.47
C LYS A 22 -23.30 1.07 8.92
N THR A 23 -23.78 -0.03 8.34
CA THR A 23 -23.21 -1.37 8.59
C THR A 23 -21.78 -1.46 8.09
N MET A 24 -21.48 -0.95 6.89
CA MET A 24 -20.11 -0.94 6.36
C MET A 24 -19.17 -0.12 7.24
N GLU A 25 -19.61 1.04 7.75
CA GLU A 25 -18.87 1.87 8.71
C GLU A 25 -18.52 1.04 9.95
N MET A 26 -19.49 0.41 10.62
CA MET A 26 -19.25 -0.42 11.80
C MET A 26 -18.27 -1.57 11.55
N VAL A 27 -18.41 -2.27 10.41
CA VAL A 27 -17.50 -3.36 10.03
C VAL A 27 -16.08 -2.82 9.78
N SER A 28 -15.96 -1.67 9.13
CA SER A 28 -14.66 -1.06 8.81
C SER A 28 -13.97 -0.56 10.07
N THR A 29 -14.72 0.03 11.01
CA THR A 29 -14.22 0.43 12.33
C THR A 29 -13.72 -0.77 13.12
N ALA A 30 -14.47 -1.88 13.14
CA ALA A 30 -14.02 -3.11 13.80
C ALA A 30 -12.73 -3.69 13.18
N LYS A 31 -12.60 -3.65 11.86
CA LYS A 31 -11.37 -4.05 11.16
C LYS A 31 -10.19 -3.13 11.47
N MET A 32 -10.42 -1.82 11.44
CA MET A 32 -9.41 -0.81 11.77
C MET A 32 -8.88 -1.01 13.19
N LYS A 33 -9.77 -1.24 14.16
CA LYS A 33 -9.37 -1.51 15.55
C LYS A 33 -8.50 -2.77 15.65
N LYS A 34 -8.91 -3.88 15.02
CA LYS A 34 -8.10 -5.11 14.95
C LYS A 34 -6.72 -4.88 14.33
N MET A 35 -6.64 -4.08 13.27
CA MET A 35 -5.36 -3.76 12.63
C MET A 35 -4.47 -2.88 13.50
N GLN A 36 -5.04 -1.89 14.19
CA GLN A 36 -4.28 -1.08 15.15
C GLN A 36 -3.73 -1.92 16.29
N ASP A 37 -4.53 -2.84 16.85
CA ASP A 37 -4.08 -3.72 17.92
C ASP A 37 -2.92 -4.62 17.42
N ARG A 38 -3.01 -5.15 16.20
CA ARG A 38 -1.90 -5.90 15.57
C ARG A 38 -0.63 -5.05 15.40
N ILE A 39 -0.76 -3.81 14.95
CA ILE A 39 0.38 -2.89 14.78
C ILE A 39 1.04 -2.62 16.13
N THR A 40 0.24 -2.32 17.16
CA THR A 40 0.73 -2.08 18.52
C THR A 40 1.47 -3.31 19.08
N MET A 41 0.95 -4.52 18.86
CA MET A 41 1.62 -5.75 19.28
C MET A 41 2.92 -6.02 18.50
N SER A 42 3.02 -5.62 17.24
CA SER A 42 4.22 -5.80 16.42
C SER A 42 5.31 -4.75 16.69
N LYS A 43 4.94 -3.59 17.26
CA LYS A 43 5.85 -2.45 17.43
C LYS A 43 7.09 -2.78 18.29
N PRO A 44 6.99 -3.44 19.46
CA PRO A 44 8.16 -3.77 20.28
C PRO A 44 9.18 -4.66 19.56
N TYR A 45 8.71 -5.55 18.68
CA TYR A 45 9.59 -6.39 17.86
C TYR A 45 10.42 -5.55 16.90
N GLY A 46 9.78 -4.62 16.18
CA GLY A 46 10.46 -3.70 15.25
C GLY A 46 11.48 -2.81 15.96
N GLU A 47 11.11 -2.19 17.07
CA GLU A 47 12.00 -1.33 17.86
C GLU A 47 13.21 -2.10 18.40
N LYS A 48 13.00 -3.35 18.85
CA LYS A 48 14.10 -4.17 19.35
C LYS A 48 15.04 -4.63 18.22
N LEU A 49 14.50 -4.94 17.04
CA LEU A 49 15.28 -5.29 15.86
C LEU A 49 16.15 -4.11 15.42
N GLU A 50 15.59 -2.90 15.37
CA GLU A 50 16.33 -1.67 15.06
C GLU A 50 17.48 -1.45 16.07
N THR A 51 17.20 -1.61 17.38
CA THR A 51 18.23 -1.50 18.43
C THR A 51 19.38 -2.51 18.22
N ILE A 52 19.05 -3.75 17.83
CA ILE A 52 20.05 -4.80 17.58
C ILE A 52 20.90 -4.43 16.36
N ILE A 53 20.29 -3.98 15.27
CA ILE A 53 20.99 -3.54 14.06
C ILE A 53 21.92 -2.37 14.38
N ASP A 54 21.45 -1.38 15.14
CA ASP A 54 22.26 -0.23 15.54
C ASP A 54 23.46 -0.61 16.40
N HIS A 55 23.28 -1.51 17.37
CA HIS A 55 24.39 -2.03 18.16
C HIS A 55 25.41 -2.76 17.28
N LEU A 56 24.96 -3.58 16.33
CA LEU A 56 25.86 -4.28 15.40
C LEU A 56 26.64 -3.31 14.49
N ARG A 57 26.04 -2.19 14.08
CA ARG A 57 26.73 -1.14 13.32
C ARG A 57 27.80 -0.45 14.17
N GLN A 58 27.55 -0.26 15.47
CA GLN A 58 28.48 0.40 16.39
C GLN A 58 29.66 -0.48 16.82
N THR A 59 29.52 -1.82 16.81
CA THR A 59 30.61 -2.71 17.19
C THR A 59 31.78 -2.77 16.19
N GLY A 60 31.70 -2.01 15.10
CA GLY A 60 32.84 -1.84 14.18
C GLY A 60 33.24 -3.14 13.49
N VAL A 61 32.26 -4.00 13.16
CA VAL A 61 32.54 -5.17 12.32
C VAL A 61 32.86 -4.63 10.92
N GLU A 62 34.14 -4.36 10.68
CA GLU A 62 34.67 -3.80 9.42
C GLU A 62 34.34 -4.67 8.18
N ASP A 63 33.89 -5.92 8.42
CA ASP A 63 33.58 -6.92 7.39
C ASP A 63 32.08 -7.19 7.16
N VAL A 64 31.15 -6.40 7.71
CA VAL A 64 29.71 -6.56 7.36
C VAL A 64 29.42 -5.82 6.05
N TYR A 65 29.75 -6.48 4.94
CA TYR A 65 29.43 -6.07 3.57
C TYR A 65 28.02 -6.54 3.19
N ASP A 66 26.97 -6.02 3.83
CA ASP A 66 25.60 -6.25 3.36
C ASP A 66 25.25 -5.23 2.26
N PRO A 67 24.92 -5.66 1.03
CA PRO A 67 24.57 -4.76 -0.07
C PRO A 67 23.36 -3.85 0.20
N LEU A 68 22.47 -4.21 1.13
CA LEU A 68 21.31 -3.40 1.52
C LEU A 68 21.68 -2.27 2.47
N MET A 69 22.86 -2.34 3.09
CA MET A 69 23.38 -1.33 4.03
C MET A 69 24.33 -0.34 3.37
N GLN A 70 24.60 -0.50 2.06
CA GLN A 70 25.50 0.35 1.30
C GLN A 70 24.73 1.13 0.22
N GLU A 71 25.05 2.42 0.08
CA GLU A 71 24.55 3.19 -1.04
C GLU A 71 25.24 2.71 -2.32
N ARG A 72 24.44 2.37 -3.34
CA ARG A 72 24.98 1.91 -4.62
C ARG A 72 25.62 3.10 -5.35
N PRO A 73 26.85 2.95 -5.89
CA PRO A 73 27.44 3.97 -6.73
C PRO A 73 26.65 4.02 -8.05
N ASP A 74 25.84 5.07 -8.22
CA ASP A 74 24.93 5.33 -9.35
C ASP A 74 23.67 4.43 -9.44
N PRO A 75 22.65 4.68 -8.61
CA PRO A 75 21.40 3.95 -8.66
C PRO A 75 20.59 4.37 -9.92
N ASN A 76 20.74 3.65 -11.03
CA ASN A 76 20.06 3.98 -12.29
C ASN A 76 18.63 3.44 -12.41
N ARG A 77 18.30 2.40 -11.63
CA ARG A 77 17.00 1.75 -11.64
C ARG A 77 16.40 1.75 -10.24
N ILE A 78 15.16 2.21 -10.13
CA ILE A 78 14.44 2.35 -8.87
C ILE A 78 13.14 1.57 -8.97
N LEU A 79 12.91 0.67 -8.02
CA LEU A 79 11.64 -0.03 -7.86
C LEU A 79 10.79 0.70 -6.83
N VAL A 80 9.59 1.13 -7.22
CA VAL A 80 8.61 1.76 -6.33
C VAL A 80 7.50 0.76 -6.01
N LEU A 81 7.40 0.38 -4.74
CA LEU A 81 6.29 -0.41 -4.22
C LEU A 81 5.08 0.49 -3.95
N MET A 82 4.04 0.35 -4.76
CA MET A 82 2.77 1.02 -4.56
C MET A 82 1.77 0.07 -3.90
N ILE A 83 1.20 0.46 -2.76
CA ILE A 83 0.22 -0.33 -2.02
C ILE A 83 -1.15 0.34 -2.04
N THR A 84 -2.11 -0.26 -2.74
CA THR A 84 -3.49 0.23 -2.85
C THR A 84 -4.50 -0.78 -2.30
N GLY A 85 -5.72 -0.33 -2.05
CA GLY A 85 -6.82 -1.20 -1.64
C GLY A 85 -7.36 -2.04 -2.80
N ASN A 86 -8.01 -3.15 -2.46
CA ASN A 86 -8.72 -3.98 -3.44
C ASN A 86 -10.15 -3.47 -3.73
N ARG A 87 -10.76 -2.82 -2.73
CA ARG A 87 -12.16 -2.35 -2.76
C ARG A 87 -12.23 -0.82 -2.92
N GLY A 88 -13.41 -0.33 -3.29
CA GLY A 88 -13.74 1.11 -3.30
C GLY A 88 -14.32 1.57 -1.96
N LEU A 89 -15.09 2.67 -1.98
CA LEU A 89 -15.75 3.27 -0.82
C LEU A 89 -14.79 3.68 0.31
N CYS A 90 -13.55 4.02 -0.04
CA CYS A 90 -12.47 4.42 0.87
C CYS A 90 -12.12 5.92 0.75
N GLY A 91 -13.05 6.75 0.26
CA GLY A 91 -12.80 8.14 -0.08
C GLY A 91 -11.61 8.29 -1.04
N GLY A 92 -10.75 9.27 -0.79
CA GLY A 92 -9.58 9.58 -1.62
C GLY A 92 -8.34 8.71 -1.39
N PHE A 93 -8.40 7.65 -0.58
CA PHE A 93 -7.22 6.84 -0.23
C PHE A 93 -6.49 6.30 -1.47
N ASN A 94 -7.16 5.51 -2.31
CA ASN A 94 -6.52 4.92 -3.49
C ASN A 94 -6.03 5.98 -4.48
N THR A 95 -6.82 7.02 -4.70
CA THR A 95 -6.48 8.13 -5.61
C THR A 95 -5.20 8.80 -5.15
N ARG A 96 -5.10 9.20 -3.87
CA ARG A 96 -3.91 9.85 -3.32
C ARG A 96 -2.66 8.98 -3.42
N VAL A 97 -2.76 7.67 -3.15
CA VAL A 97 -1.62 6.75 -3.30
C VAL A 97 -1.15 6.69 -4.74
N ILE A 98 -2.07 6.57 -5.70
CA ILE A 98 -1.77 6.51 -7.12
C ILE A 98 -1.13 7.82 -7.58
N ASP A 99 -1.74 8.96 -7.25
CA ASP A 99 -1.23 10.28 -7.64
C ASP A 99 0.17 10.52 -7.07
N ASN A 100 0.40 10.21 -5.79
CA ASN A 100 1.72 10.33 -5.17
C ASN A 100 2.75 9.42 -5.83
N THR A 101 2.37 8.19 -6.20
CA THR A 101 3.25 7.24 -6.90
C THR A 101 3.64 7.77 -8.28
N ILE A 102 2.69 8.32 -9.04
CA ILE A 102 2.94 8.89 -10.36
C ILE A 102 3.83 10.13 -10.24
N ASN A 103 3.55 11.02 -9.30
CA ASN A 103 4.35 12.21 -9.07
C ASN A 103 5.79 11.83 -8.69
N PHE A 104 5.97 10.85 -7.81
CA PHE A 104 7.29 10.36 -7.41
C PHE A 104 8.03 9.70 -8.58
N LYS A 105 7.35 8.87 -9.38
CA LYS A 105 7.89 8.30 -10.61
C LYS A 105 8.32 9.39 -11.60
N ASN A 106 7.47 10.38 -11.84
CA ASN A 106 7.75 11.46 -12.78
C ASN A 106 8.93 12.30 -12.34
N LYS A 107 9.02 12.61 -11.04
CA LYS A 107 10.19 13.29 -10.46
C LYS A 107 11.49 12.53 -10.79
N LEU A 108 11.55 11.25 -10.42
CA LEU A 108 12.76 10.43 -10.62
C LEU A 108 13.10 10.22 -12.10
N THR A 109 12.10 10.07 -12.97
CA THR A 109 12.32 9.83 -14.41
C THR A 109 12.68 11.11 -15.17
N ILE A 110 11.97 12.22 -14.92
CA ILE A 110 12.10 13.46 -15.70
C ILE A 110 13.22 14.35 -15.14
N GLU A 111 13.32 14.48 -13.81
CA GLU A 111 14.29 15.37 -13.17
C GLU A 111 15.65 14.69 -12.98
N GLU A 112 15.64 13.39 -12.63
CA GLU A 112 16.86 12.64 -12.28
C GLU A 112 17.29 11.62 -13.33
N GLY A 113 16.51 11.44 -14.41
CA GLY A 113 16.84 10.55 -15.53
C GLY A 113 16.86 9.06 -15.18
N LYS A 114 16.23 8.65 -14.06
CA LYS A 114 16.28 7.27 -13.56
C LYS A 114 15.21 6.38 -14.21
N GLU A 115 15.51 5.09 -14.36
CA GLU A 115 14.54 4.08 -14.77
C GLU A 115 13.67 3.69 -13.57
N VAL A 116 12.38 4.00 -13.61
CA VAL A 116 11.45 3.69 -12.51
C VAL A 116 10.51 2.54 -12.87
N LEU A 117 10.62 1.47 -12.10
CA LEU A 117 9.76 0.29 -12.16
C LEU A 117 8.67 0.38 -11.09
N ILE A 118 7.43 0.07 -11.43
CA ILE A 118 6.32 0.04 -10.47
C ILE A 118 6.00 -1.39 -10.07
N TYR A 119 6.13 -1.70 -8.78
CA TYR A 119 5.59 -2.90 -8.16
C TYR A 119 4.22 -2.55 -7.57
N SER A 120 3.14 -3.06 -8.17
CA SER A 120 1.78 -2.71 -7.77
C SER A 120 1.17 -3.79 -6.88
N MET A 121 0.94 -3.47 -5.61
CA MET A 121 0.21 -4.31 -4.67
C MET A 121 -1.22 -3.76 -4.52
N GLY A 122 -2.21 -4.60 -4.84
CA GLY A 122 -3.62 -4.26 -4.77
C GLY A 122 -4.30 -3.98 -6.12
N LYS A 123 -5.61 -4.27 -6.16
CA LYS A 123 -6.40 -4.25 -7.40
C LYS A 123 -6.59 -2.85 -7.98
N LYS A 124 -6.73 -1.82 -7.14
CA LYS A 124 -7.07 -0.46 -7.62
C LYS A 124 -5.91 0.19 -8.37
N GLY A 125 -4.70 0.13 -7.83
CA GLY A 125 -3.49 0.59 -8.50
C GLY A 125 -3.24 -0.17 -9.80
N THR A 126 -3.29 -1.51 -9.75
CA THR A 126 -3.07 -2.36 -10.94
C THR A 126 -4.06 -2.04 -12.06
N ASN A 127 -5.34 -1.86 -11.74
CA ASN A 127 -6.36 -1.48 -12.72
C ASN A 127 -6.15 -0.08 -13.29
N TYR A 128 -5.68 0.87 -12.46
CA TYR A 128 -5.39 2.22 -12.92
C TYR A 128 -4.25 2.24 -13.95
N PHE A 129 -3.12 1.60 -13.64
CA PHE A 129 -1.99 1.52 -14.57
C PHE A 129 -2.35 0.81 -15.88
N ARG A 130 -3.21 -0.23 -15.81
CA ARG A 130 -3.77 -0.88 -17.00
C ARG A 130 -4.64 0.08 -17.82
N PHE A 131 -5.46 0.91 -17.19
CA PHE A 131 -6.32 1.88 -17.86
C PHE A 131 -5.50 2.94 -18.63
N ILE A 132 -4.47 3.48 -18.00
CA ILE A 132 -3.56 4.45 -18.64
C ILE A 132 -2.51 3.79 -19.56
N LYS A 133 -2.60 2.47 -19.76
CA LYS A 133 -1.70 1.66 -20.61
C LYS A 133 -0.21 1.82 -20.26
N GLN A 134 0.11 2.02 -18.99
CA GLN A 134 1.48 2.02 -18.51
C GLN A 134 1.83 0.65 -17.94
N PRO A 135 2.98 0.06 -18.33
CA PRO A 135 3.41 -1.21 -17.77
C PRO A 135 3.75 -1.07 -16.28
N VAL A 136 3.44 -2.12 -15.53
CA VAL A 136 3.92 -2.34 -14.16
C VAL A 136 4.91 -3.50 -14.21
N TYR A 137 5.98 -3.42 -13.41
CA TYR A 137 7.00 -4.47 -13.36
C TYR A 137 6.40 -5.79 -12.85
N LYS A 138 5.70 -5.72 -11.72
CA LYS A 138 4.95 -6.84 -11.17
C LYS A 138 3.68 -6.33 -10.51
N SER A 139 2.64 -7.15 -10.52
CA SER A 139 1.40 -6.85 -9.80
C SER A 139 1.00 -8.01 -8.89
N VAL A 140 0.77 -7.72 -7.62
CA VAL A 140 0.21 -8.67 -6.65
C VAL A 140 -1.23 -8.29 -6.37
N LEU A 141 -2.15 -9.14 -6.80
CA LEU A 141 -3.58 -8.95 -6.59
C LEU A 141 -3.98 -9.54 -5.23
N ASN A 142 -4.88 -8.84 -4.53
CA ASN A 142 -5.53 -9.32 -3.32
C ASN A 142 -4.60 -9.71 -2.16
N PRO A 143 -3.78 -8.78 -1.61
CA PRO A 143 -3.42 -8.94 -0.21
C PRO A 143 -4.72 -8.91 0.59
N GLU A 144 -5.14 -10.06 1.13
CA GLU A 144 -6.36 -10.16 1.91
C GLU A 144 -6.27 -9.33 3.20
N ASP A 145 -7.39 -9.12 3.88
CA ASP A 145 -7.44 -8.50 5.23
C ASP A 145 -6.61 -9.25 6.29
N LYS A 146 -6.00 -10.39 5.92
CA LYS A 146 -5.16 -11.25 6.77
C LYS A 146 -3.71 -11.33 6.27
N PHE A 147 -3.15 -10.25 5.74
CA PHE A 147 -1.70 -10.18 5.49
C PHE A 147 -0.95 -10.43 6.82
N LYS A 148 -0.20 -11.52 6.90
CA LYS A 148 0.57 -11.94 8.09
C LYS A 148 2.04 -11.60 7.91
N PHE A 149 2.81 -11.80 8.99
CA PHE A 149 4.26 -11.62 8.96
C PHE A 149 4.91 -12.52 7.91
N ASP A 150 4.50 -13.78 7.80
CA ASP A 150 5.06 -14.72 6.80
C ASP A 150 4.84 -14.23 5.36
N ASP A 151 3.71 -13.59 5.07
CA ASP A 151 3.43 -13.00 3.75
C ASP A 151 4.32 -11.77 3.52
N ALA A 152 4.53 -10.96 4.57
CA ALA A 152 5.42 -9.80 4.53
C ALA A 152 6.88 -10.22 4.33
N SER A 153 7.33 -11.28 5.02
CA SER A 153 8.68 -11.84 4.89
C SER A 153 8.93 -12.30 3.47
N LYS A 154 8.01 -13.09 2.89
CA LYS A 154 8.11 -13.54 1.50
C LYS A 154 8.17 -12.38 0.51
N LEU A 155 7.38 -11.32 0.75
CA LEU A 155 7.43 -10.11 -0.07
C LEU A 155 8.78 -9.40 0.09
N GLY A 156 9.30 -9.30 1.31
CA GLY A 156 10.61 -8.72 1.59
C GLY A 156 11.73 -9.48 0.88
N ASP A 157 11.75 -10.80 1.03
CA ASP A 157 12.70 -11.70 0.37
C ASP A 157 12.62 -11.54 -1.15
N GLU A 158 11.41 -11.47 -1.71
CA GLU A 158 11.24 -11.21 -3.13
C GLU A 158 11.87 -9.88 -3.53
N LEU A 159 11.54 -8.79 -2.84
CA LEU A 159 12.01 -7.44 -3.17
C LEU A 159 13.53 -7.30 -3.03
N ILE A 160 14.15 -7.99 -2.07
CA ILE A 160 15.61 -8.00 -1.86
C ILE A 160 16.32 -8.70 -3.03
N ASN A 161 15.70 -9.71 -3.63
CA ASN A 161 16.28 -10.54 -4.69
C ASN A 161 15.97 -10.04 -6.12
N LEU A 162 15.37 -8.85 -6.28
CA LEU A 162 15.02 -8.25 -7.58
C LEU A 162 16.18 -7.52 -8.28
#